data_AF-A0A3A5TCJ5-F1
#
_entry.id   AF-A0A3A5TCJ5-F1
#
_cell.length_a   1.000
_cell.length_b   1.000
_cell.length_c   1.000
_cell.angle_alpha   90.00
_cell.angle_beta   90.00
_cell.angle_gamma   90.00
#
_symmetry.space_group_name_H-M   'P 1'
#
loop_
_entity.id
_entity.type
_entity.pdbx_description
1 polymer ?
#
loop_
_entity_poly.entity_id
_entity_poly.type
_entity_poly.pdbx_seq_one_letter_code
_entity_poly.pdbx_strand_id
1 'polypeptide(L)'
;MARILIIRFSALGDVAMTIPVIHSLAVQYPQHEITVLSRAVWQPLFQGLPTNVGFVGADLTGKHKGLWGLNSLYSELKAMHFDYIADFHHVLRSKYLCLRFRLANKPVASICKGRAGKKKLVRRHDKVMENQKSSFRRYADVLEKLGLPVLLNFSSIYGEGKGNFAEIEPVTGPKEGQKWIGIAPFAKHRGKIYPLELQEQVIAHFAANPQVKVFLFGGGKSEQEVFDAWIAKYPSVVSMIGKLNMRTELNLMSHLDVMLSMDSANMHLASLVNIPVVSIWGATHPYAGFMGWKQLPVNTVQLDLSCRPCSVYGQKPCWRGDYACLRDIKPEQVIAKIEGIVG
;
A
#
# COMPACT_ATOMS: atom_id res chain seq x y z
N MET A 1 -3.61 13.45 29.06
CA MET A 1 -3.57 12.16 28.35
C MET A 1 -4.88 12.01 27.58
N ALA A 2 -4.84 11.55 26.33
CA ALA A 2 -6.03 11.47 25.48
C ALA A 2 -6.02 10.14 24.72
N ARG A 3 -7.21 9.60 24.45
CA ARG A 3 -7.44 8.36 23.70
C ARG A 3 -7.97 8.67 22.31
N ILE A 4 -7.23 8.28 21.28
CA ILE A 4 -7.51 8.63 19.89
C ILE A 4 -7.90 7.36 19.12
N LEU A 5 -9.09 7.34 18.52
CA LEU A 5 -9.52 6.29 17.62
C LEU A 5 -9.28 6.69 16.16
N ILE A 6 -8.50 5.89 15.43
CA ILE A 6 -8.24 6.08 14.00
C ILE A 6 -8.94 4.98 13.19
N ILE A 7 -9.80 5.34 12.24
CA ILE A 7 -10.64 4.39 11.50
C ILE A 7 -10.19 4.26 10.04
N ARG A 8 -9.74 3.07 9.62
CA ARG A 8 -9.47 2.73 8.21
C ARG A 8 -9.65 1.24 7.93
N PHE A 9 -10.63 0.86 7.10
CA PHE A 9 -10.96 -0.57 6.86
C PHE A 9 -10.40 -1.17 5.56
N SER A 10 -10.20 -0.35 4.53
CA SER A 10 -9.80 -0.82 3.17
C SER A 10 -9.32 0.36 2.32
N ALA A 11 -8.72 0.16 1.14
CA ALA A 11 -8.08 -1.09 0.70
C ALA A 11 -6.73 -1.31 1.42
N LEU A 12 -6.09 -2.48 1.22
CA LEU A 12 -4.83 -2.83 1.88
C LEU A 12 -3.76 -1.73 1.72
N GLY A 13 -3.54 -1.24 0.50
CA GLY A 13 -2.59 -0.15 0.25
C GLY A 13 -2.92 1.13 1.03
N ASP A 14 -4.18 1.54 1.07
CA ASP A 14 -4.57 2.73 1.86
C ASP A 14 -4.43 2.54 3.37
N VAL A 15 -4.62 1.30 3.88
CA VAL A 15 -4.38 0.94 5.28
C VAL A 15 -2.88 1.00 5.57
N ALA A 16 -2.05 0.44 4.70
CA ALA A 16 -0.58 0.55 4.79
C ALA A 16 -0.14 2.02 4.80
N MET A 17 -0.73 2.87 3.95
CA MET A 17 -0.43 4.32 3.94
C MET A 17 -0.79 5.05 5.24
N THR A 18 -1.56 4.46 6.16
CA THR A 18 -1.80 5.09 7.47
C THR A 18 -0.62 4.96 8.42
N ILE A 19 0.25 3.95 8.23
CA ILE A 19 1.33 3.60 9.14
C ILE A 19 2.33 4.74 9.37
N PRO A 20 2.87 5.41 8.33
CA PRO A 20 3.81 6.51 8.54
C PRO A 20 3.20 7.64 9.36
N VAL A 21 1.90 7.90 9.18
CA VAL A 21 1.17 8.98 9.86
C VAL A 21 0.89 8.60 11.32
N ILE A 22 0.46 7.36 11.57
CA ILE A 22 0.18 6.83 12.91
C ILE A 22 1.47 6.74 13.71
N HIS A 23 2.55 6.23 13.11
CA HIS A 23 3.87 6.19 13.74
C HIS A 23 4.33 7.59 14.15
N SER A 24 4.24 8.55 13.21
CA SER A 24 4.65 9.94 13.47
C SER A 24 3.83 10.58 14.59
N LEU A 25 2.51 10.37 14.61
CA LEU A 25 1.63 10.81 15.69
C LEU A 25 2.05 10.20 17.03
N ALA A 26 2.31 8.89 17.05
CA ALA A 26 2.65 8.15 18.26
C ALA A 26 3.98 8.60 18.87
N VAL A 27 4.99 8.85 18.03
CA VAL A 27 6.30 9.38 18.45
C VAL A 27 6.19 10.83 18.92
N GLN A 28 5.41 11.67 18.22
CA GLN A 28 5.29 13.09 18.56
C GLN A 28 4.44 13.32 19.83
N TYR A 29 3.50 12.42 20.12
CA TYR A 29 2.61 12.49 21.27
C TYR A 29 2.65 11.21 22.13
N PRO A 30 3.77 10.92 22.80
CA PRO A 30 3.94 9.68 23.58
C PRO A 30 2.95 9.56 24.75
N GLN A 31 2.41 10.68 25.24
CA GLN A 31 1.41 10.76 26.30
C GLN A 31 -0.01 10.43 25.85
N HIS A 32 -0.26 10.16 24.57
CA HIS A 32 -1.57 9.81 24.04
C HIS A 32 -1.63 8.33 23.66
N GLU A 33 -2.78 7.71 23.89
CA GLU A 33 -3.05 6.34 23.46
C GLU A 33 -3.76 6.39 22.10
N ILE A 34 -3.24 5.65 21.13
CA ILE A 34 -3.76 5.61 19.77
C ILE A 34 -4.31 4.21 19.53
N THR A 35 -5.58 4.10 19.15
CA THR A 35 -6.18 2.83 18.75
C THR A 35 -6.55 2.87 17.29
N VAL A 36 -6.04 1.91 16.52
CA VAL A 36 -6.38 1.75 15.10
C VAL A 36 -7.51 0.75 14.96
N LEU A 37 -8.60 1.16 14.32
CA LEU A 37 -9.71 0.31 13.94
C LEU A 37 -9.64 -0.04 12.45
N SER A 38 -9.37 -1.33 12.15
CA SER A 38 -9.29 -1.87 10.80
C SER A 38 -9.84 -3.29 10.74
N ARG A 39 -9.77 -3.97 9.59
CA ARG A 39 -10.14 -5.39 9.50
C ARG A 39 -9.09 -6.23 10.21
N ALA A 40 -9.51 -7.25 10.97
CA ALA A 40 -8.61 -8.09 11.77
C ALA A 40 -7.43 -8.67 10.99
N VAL A 41 -7.67 -9.08 9.75
CA VAL A 41 -6.64 -9.59 8.81
C VAL A 41 -5.46 -8.62 8.57
N TRP A 42 -5.63 -7.32 8.81
CA TRP A 42 -4.59 -6.29 8.62
C TRP A 42 -3.79 -5.97 9.89
N GLN A 43 -4.10 -6.61 11.03
CA GLN A 43 -3.35 -6.46 12.28
C GLN A 43 -1.83 -6.62 12.11
N PRO A 44 -1.30 -7.57 11.30
CA PRO A 44 0.13 -7.74 11.15
C PRO A 44 0.88 -6.50 10.65
N LEU A 45 0.22 -5.58 9.92
CA LEU A 45 0.85 -4.34 9.45
C LEU A 45 1.21 -3.37 10.58
N PHE A 46 0.53 -3.47 11.72
CA PHE A 46 0.68 -2.56 12.85
C PHE A 46 1.66 -3.09 13.91
N GLN A 47 2.32 -4.22 13.64
CA GLN A 47 3.39 -4.74 14.48
C GLN A 47 4.64 -3.86 14.37
N GLY A 48 5.37 -3.69 15.47
CA GLY A 48 6.56 -2.84 15.52
C GLY A 48 6.28 -1.34 15.62
N LEU A 49 5.00 -0.93 15.69
CA LEU A 49 4.65 0.46 16.02
C LEU A 49 4.94 0.78 17.50
N PRO A 50 5.07 2.08 17.85
CA PRO A 50 5.29 2.50 19.24
C PRO A 50 4.27 1.91 20.21
N THR A 51 4.69 1.71 21.46
CA THR A 51 3.92 0.97 22.48
C THR A 51 2.57 1.60 22.85
N ASN A 52 2.40 2.89 22.58
CA ASN A 52 1.14 3.62 22.75
C ASN A 52 0.16 3.44 21.56
N VAL A 53 0.47 2.57 20.59
CA VAL A 53 -0.42 2.22 19.47
C VAL A 53 -1.03 0.83 19.67
N GLY A 54 -2.34 0.80 19.91
CA GLY A 54 -3.16 -0.42 19.94
C GLY A 54 -3.92 -0.66 18.63
N PHE A 55 -4.44 -1.88 18.46
CA PHE A 55 -5.21 -2.29 17.30
C PHE A 55 -6.51 -3.01 17.70
N VAL A 56 -7.62 -2.64 17.07
CA VAL A 56 -8.92 -3.31 17.20
C VAL A 56 -9.34 -3.88 15.85
N GLY A 57 -9.49 -5.21 15.80
CA GLY A 57 -9.90 -5.95 14.62
C GLY A 57 -11.42 -6.01 14.44
N ALA A 58 -11.92 -5.36 13.39
CA ALA A 58 -13.32 -5.44 13.00
C ALA A 58 -13.58 -6.60 12.03
N ASP A 59 -14.37 -7.57 12.44
CA ASP A 59 -14.98 -8.56 11.54
C ASP A 59 -16.23 -8.01 10.84
N LEU A 60 -16.03 -7.25 9.77
CA LEU A 60 -17.11 -6.62 8.99
C LEU A 60 -17.91 -7.62 8.11
N THR A 61 -17.55 -8.90 8.15
CA THR A 61 -18.16 -9.99 7.36
C THR A 61 -18.93 -10.99 8.22
N GLY A 62 -18.58 -11.13 9.50
CA GLY A 62 -19.31 -11.89 10.51
C GLY A 62 -19.86 -10.97 11.59
N LYS A 63 -19.23 -10.95 12.78
CA LYS A 63 -19.75 -10.33 14.01
C LYS A 63 -20.22 -8.89 13.83
N HIS A 64 -19.48 -8.09 13.07
CA HIS A 64 -19.75 -6.65 12.86
C HIS A 64 -20.44 -6.35 11.52
N LYS A 65 -21.13 -7.32 10.93
CA LYS A 65 -21.87 -7.16 9.67
C LYS A 65 -23.18 -6.39 9.87
N GLY A 66 -23.50 -5.51 8.92
CA GLY A 66 -24.76 -4.76 8.91
C GLY A 66 -24.88 -3.72 10.04
N LEU A 67 -26.08 -3.16 10.21
CA LEU A 67 -26.30 -2.11 11.21
C LEU A 67 -26.19 -2.63 12.64
N TRP A 68 -26.75 -3.81 12.93
CA TRP A 68 -26.65 -4.46 14.25
C TRP A 68 -25.21 -4.80 14.62
N GLY A 69 -24.44 -5.36 13.68
CA GLY A 69 -23.02 -5.64 13.91
C GLY A 69 -22.19 -4.36 14.09
N LEU A 70 -22.52 -3.27 13.37
CA LEU A 70 -21.87 -1.98 13.59
C LEU A 70 -22.27 -1.34 14.93
N ASN A 71 -23.49 -1.58 15.43
CA ASN A 71 -23.91 -1.19 16.77
C ASN A 71 -23.11 -1.96 17.84
N SER A 72 -22.92 -3.28 17.67
CA SER A 72 -22.03 -4.08 18.55
C SER A 72 -20.63 -3.49 18.57
N LEU A 73 -20.06 -3.25 17.39
CA LEU A 73 -18.73 -2.66 17.26
C LEU A 73 -18.65 -1.29 17.93
N TYR A 74 -19.68 -0.44 17.78
CA TYR A 74 -19.73 0.84 18.48
C TYR A 74 -19.78 0.67 20.00
N SER A 75 -20.56 -0.26 20.53
CA SER A 75 -20.64 -0.53 21.97
C SER A 75 -19.29 -0.97 22.53
N GLU A 76 -18.58 -1.85 21.82
CA GLU A 76 -17.21 -2.29 22.16
C GLU A 76 -16.24 -1.11 22.18
N LEU A 77 -16.26 -0.27 21.15
CA LEU A 77 -15.39 0.91 21.08
C LEU A 77 -15.76 1.98 22.12
N LYS A 78 -17.05 2.12 22.46
CA LYS A 78 -17.51 3.09 23.46
C LYS A 78 -16.95 2.76 24.85
N ALA A 79 -16.84 1.48 25.19
CA ALA A 79 -16.27 1.01 26.46
C ALA A 79 -14.77 1.36 26.60
N MET A 80 -14.08 1.69 25.51
CA MET A 80 -12.67 2.10 25.54
C MET A 80 -12.47 3.60 25.84
N HIS A 81 -13.55 4.39 25.95
CA HIS A 81 -13.52 5.81 26.35
C HIS A 81 -12.63 6.72 25.48
N PHE A 82 -12.83 6.71 24.16
CA PHE A 82 -12.11 7.61 23.25
C PHE A 82 -12.48 9.10 23.43
N ASP A 83 -11.49 9.98 23.29
CA ASP A 83 -11.63 11.43 23.32
C ASP A 83 -11.76 12.02 21.91
N TYR A 84 -10.97 11.50 20.96
CA TYR A 84 -10.93 11.99 19.58
C TYR A 84 -11.14 10.87 18.57
N ILE A 85 -11.91 11.12 17.52
CA ILE A 85 -12.16 10.16 16.44
C ILE A 85 -11.67 10.72 15.10
N ALA A 86 -10.67 10.06 14.52
CA ALA A 86 -10.11 10.37 13.22
C ALA A 86 -10.58 9.36 12.15
N ASP A 87 -11.50 9.78 11.28
CA ASP A 87 -11.96 8.96 10.16
C ASP A 87 -11.09 9.15 8.92
N PHE A 88 -10.10 8.27 8.77
CA PHE A 88 -9.23 8.20 7.59
C PHE A 88 -9.92 7.50 6.41
N HIS A 89 -11.12 6.96 6.56
CA HIS A 89 -11.79 6.19 5.52
C HIS A 89 -12.92 6.95 4.83
N HIS A 90 -13.80 7.59 5.58
CA HIS A 90 -14.98 8.32 5.09
C HIS A 90 -15.82 7.51 4.09
N VAL A 91 -16.31 6.35 4.54
CA VAL A 91 -17.24 5.44 3.83
C VAL A 91 -18.46 5.17 4.71
N LEU A 92 -19.52 4.56 4.17
CA LEU A 92 -20.78 4.36 4.90
C LEU A 92 -20.60 3.76 6.31
N ARG A 93 -19.78 2.70 6.44
CA ARG A 93 -19.50 2.05 7.74
C ARG A 93 -18.77 2.98 8.72
N SER A 94 -17.75 3.70 8.27
CA SER A 94 -17.02 4.63 9.16
C SER A 94 -17.86 5.85 9.51
N LYS A 95 -18.64 6.37 8.55
CA LYS A 95 -19.60 7.46 8.76
C LYS A 95 -20.65 7.13 9.80
N TYR A 96 -21.13 5.88 9.81
CA TYR A 96 -22.06 5.41 10.83
C TYR A 96 -21.45 5.47 12.23
N LEU A 97 -20.25 4.90 12.42
CA LEU A 97 -19.54 4.96 13.70
C LEU A 97 -19.26 6.42 14.11
N CYS A 98 -18.82 7.25 13.16
CA CYS A 98 -18.60 8.68 13.38
C CYS A 98 -19.86 9.41 13.83
N LEU A 99 -21.01 9.12 13.22
CA LEU A 99 -22.29 9.69 13.63
C LEU A 99 -22.61 9.32 15.08
N ARG A 100 -22.46 8.04 15.44
CA ARG A 100 -22.69 7.55 16.81
C ARG A 100 -21.76 8.22 17.84
N PHE A 101 -20.49 8.44 17.49
CA PHE A 101 -19.56 9.17 18.34
C PHE A 101 -19.89 10.67 18.47
N ARG A 102 -20.33 11.33 17.37
CA ARG A 102 -20.81 12.72 17.43
C ARG A 102 -22.04 12.87 18.32
N LEU A 103 -23.00 11.94 18.23
CA LEU A 103 -24.17 11.91 19.12
C LEU A 103 -23.79 11.69 20.59
N ALA A 104 -22.61 11.12 20.85
CA ALA A 104 -22.02 11.00 22.18
C ALA A 104 -21.07 12.18 22.51
N ASN A 105 -21.20 13.31 21.82
CA ASN A 105 -20.42 14.54 22.00
C ASN A 105 -18.90 14.37 21.88
N LYS A 106 -18.43 13.41 21.07
CA LYS A 106 -17.00 13.24 20.79
C LYS A 106 -16.58 14.06 19.56
N PRO A 107 -15.47 14.81 19.61
CA PRO A 107 -14.84 15.42 18.45
C PRO A 107 -14.52 14.40 17.35
N VAL A 108 -14.99 14.66 16.14
CA VAL A 108 -14.77 13.79 14.97
C VAL A 108 -14.33 14.58 13.76
N ALA A 109 -13.18 14.22 13.20
CA ALA A 109 -12.70 14.73 11.92
C ALA A 109 -12.69 13.61 10.87
N SER A 110 -12.84 13.97 9.60
CA SER A 110 -12.87 12.99 8.50
C SER A 110 -12.07 13.46 7.29
N ILE A 111 -11.48 12.51 6.57
CA ILE A 111 -10.63 12.77 5.42
C ILE A 111 -11.36 13.50 4.28
N CYS A 112 -10.74 14.56 3.76
CA CYS A 112 -11.12 15.15 2.48
C CYS A 112 -10.42 14.40 1.34
N LYS A 113 -11.19 13.62 0.58
CA LYS A 113 -10.68 12.73 -0.49
C LYS A 113 -10.17 13.45 -1.75
N GLY A 114 -10.36 14.76 -1.87
CA GLY A 114 -9.90 15.54 -3.04
C GLY A 114 -10.55 15.13 -4.35
N ARG A 115 -11.83 14.73 -4.32
CA ARG A 115 -12.51 14.17 -5.49
C ARG A 115 -12.58 15.14 -6.67
N ALA A 116 -12.71 16.44 -6.41
CA ALA A 116 -12.79 17.47 -7.45
C ALA A 116 -11.49 17.55 -8.27
N GLY A 117 -10.32 17.68 -7.62
CA GLY A 117 -9.04 17.71 -8.31
C GLY A 117 -8.73 16.39 -9.03
N LYS A 118 -9.01 15.24 -8.39
CA LYS A 118 -8.92 13.93 -9.05
C LYS A 118 -9.83 13.79 -10.27
N LYS A 119 -11.02 14.41 -10.27
CA LYS A 119 -11.92 14.45 -11.43
C LYS A 119 -11.32 15.27 -12.57
N LYS A 120 -10.67 16.41 -12.27
CA LYS A 120 -9.97 17.24 -13.26
C LYS A 120 -8.79 16.49 -13.92
N LEU A 121 -8.05 15.71 -13.13
CA LEU A 121 -6.91 14.90 -13.56
C LEU A 121 -7.30 13.80 -14.57
N VAL A 122 -8.52 13.27 -14.47
CA VAL A 122 -9.02 12.19 -15.34
C VAL A 122 -10.03 12.64 -16.38
N ARG A 123 -10.11 13.95 -16.67
CA ARG A 123 -10.96 14.43 -17.78
C ARG A 123 -10.41 13.95 -19.12
N ARG A 124 -11.31 13.71 -20.07
CA ARG A 124 -10.98 13.33 -21.45
C ARG A 124 -10.49 14.52 -22.27
N HIS A 125 -11.13 15.66 -22.06
CA HIS A 125 -10.80 16.95 -22.67
C HIS A 125 -10.42 17.94 -21.57
N ASP A 126 -9.56 18.90 -21.87
CA ASP A 126 -9.09 19.93 -20.93
C ASP A 126 -8.57 19.34 -19.61
N LYS A 127 -7.77 18.27 -19.73
CA LYS A 127 -7.18 17.59 -18.57
C LYS A 127 -6.25 18.57 -17.83
N VAL A 128 -6.39 18.63 -16.51
CA VAL A 128 -5.50 19.45 -15.67
C VAL A 128 -4.58 18.52 -14.90
N MET A 129 -3.30 18.55 -15.28
CA MET A 129 -2.24 17.72 -14.71
C MET A 129 -1.64 18.39 -13.48
N GLU A 130 -2.42 18.47 -12.40
CA GLU A 130 -1.99 19.05 -11.13
C GLU A 130 -1.75 17.94 -10.09
N ASN A 131 -0.60 18.01 -9.42
CA ASN A 131 -0.25 17.05 -8.38
C ASN A 131 -1.20 17.19 -7.18
N GLN A 132 -1.99 16.14 -6.92
CA GLN A 132 -2.93 16.13 -5.82
C GLN A 132 -2.21 15.82 -4.51
N LYS A 133 -2.65 16.49 -3.44
CA LYS A 133 -2.21 16.18 -2.07
C LYS A 133 -2.22 14.66 -1.81
N SER A 134 -1.10 14.14 -1.30
CA SER A 134 -0.90 12.72 -1.00
C SER A 134 -1.88 12.21 0.05
N SER A 135 -2.17 10.91 0.06
CA SER A 135 -3.00 10.32 1.12
C SER A 135 -2.38 10.52 2.51
N PHE A 136 -1.04 10.44 2.64
CA PHE A 136 -0.34 10.71 3.90
C PHE A 136 -0.68 12.09 4.46
N ARG A 137 -0.55 13.14 3.63
CA ARG A 137 -0.88 14.50 4.06
C ARG A 137 -2.37 14.68 4.32
N ARG A 138 -3.24 14.00 3.57
CA ARG A 138 -4.68 14.02 3.83
C ARG A 138 -5.05 13.36 5.16
N TYR A 139 -4.32 12.35 5.61
CA TYR A 139 -4.48 11.76 6.93
C TYR A 139 -3.97 12.72 8.02
N ALA A 140 -2.81 13.36 7.82
CA ALA A 140 -2.30 14.39 8.71
C ALA A 140 -3.29 15.57 8.88
N ASP A 141 -3.93 16.03 7.78
CA ASP A 141 -4.96 17.07 7.83
C ASP A 141 -6.16 16.69 8.72
N VAL A 142 -6.48 15.39 8.86
CA VAL A 142 -7.57 14.93 9.73
C VAL A 142 -7.19 15.09 11.20
N LEU A 143 -5.94 14.75 11.53
CA LEU A 143 -5.42 14.89 12.89
C LEU A 143 -5.28 16.37 13.27
N GLU A 144 -4.81 17.21 12.35
CA GLU A 144 -4.71 18.65 12.54
C GLU A 144 -6.08 19.30 12.85
N LYS A 145 -7.15 18.86 12.18
CA LYS A 145 -8.53 19.29 12.48
C LYS A 145 -9.02 18.88 13.88
N LEU A 146 -8.36 17.93 14.53
CA LEU A 146 -8.63 17.53 15.91
C LEU A 146 -7.70 18.24 16.91
N GLY A 147 -6.89 19.21 16.45
CA GLY A 147 -5.89 19.89 17.28
C GLY A 147 -4.60 19.09 17.48
N LEU A 148 -4.36 18.07 16.65
CA LEU A 148 -3.19 17.19 16.71
C LEU A 148 -2.36 17.31 15.42
N PRO A 149 -1.70 18.47 15.15
CA PRO A 149 -0.86 18.63 13.98
C PRO A 149 0.32 17.64 14.03
N VAL A 150 0.54 16.88 12.95
CA VAL A 150 1.61 15.86 12.90
C VAL A 150 2.65 16.23 11.86
N LEU A 151 3.91 16.28 12.30
CA LEU A 151 5.06 16.29 11.40
C LEU A 151 5.38 14.86 11.01
N LEU A 152 5.33 14.56 9.71
CA LEU A 152 5.51 13.19 9.25
C LEU A 152 6.99 12.81 9.29
N ASN A 153 7.35 11.97 10.27
CA ASN A 153 8.67 11.39 10.45
C ASN A 153 8.57 9.87 10.62
N PHE A 154 8.88 9.16 9.54
CA PHE A 154 8.88 7.72 9.47
C PHE A 154 10.00 7.25 8.53
N SER A 155 10.76 6.26 8.97
CA SER A 155 11.77 5.55 8.18
C SER A 155 11.21 4.20 7.72
N SER A 156 11.05 3.26 8.65
CA SER A 156 10.58 1.90 8.40
C SER A 156 9.81 1.35 9.60
N ILE A 157 8.99 0.32 9.39
CA ILE A 157 8.41 -0.48 10.49
C ILE A 157 9.47 -1.29 11.26
N TYR A 158 10.68 -1.40 10.70
CA TYR A 158 11.86 -2.02 11.35
C TYR A 158 12.88 -0.97 11.84
N GLY A 159 12.52 0.32 11.86
CA GLY A 159 13.45 1.40 12.20
C GLY A 159 14.62 1.49 11.22
N GLU A 160 15.85 1.51 11.73
CA GLU A 160 17.07 1.48 10.90
C GLU A 160 17.51 0.05 10.54
N GLY A 161 16.84 -0.97 11.08
CA GLY A 161 17.14 -2.37 10.86
C GLY A 161 16.26 -3.04 9.80
N LYS A 162 16.32 -4.37 9.78
CA LYS A 162 15.49 -5.25 8.94
C LYS A 162 14.75 -6.26 9.81
N GLY A 163 13.77 -6.96 9.25
CA GLY A 163 13.13 -8.07 9.94
C GLY A 163 14.11 -9.22 10.22
N ASN A 164 13.73 -10.13 11.13
CA ASN A 164 14.57 -11.25 11.54
C ASN A 164 14.77 -12.26 10.38
N PHE A 165 15.99 -12.35 9.85
CA PHE A 165 16.31 -13.21 8.69
C PHE A 165 16.02 -14.70 8.95
N ALA A 166 16.20 -15.18 10.18
CA ALA A 166 15.96 -16.58 10.53
C ALA A 166 14.50 -17.03 10.32
N GLU A 167 13.54 -16.09 10.27
CA GLU A 167 12.13 -16.41 10.03
C GLU A 167 11.79 -16.64 8.55
N ILE A 168 12.65 -16.16 7.64
CA ILE A 168 12.43 -16.24 6.19
C ILE A 168 13.40 -17.21 5.51
N GLU A 169 14.58 -17.42 6.09
CA GLU A 169 15.63 -18.31 5.57
C GLU A 169 15.15 -19.73 5.20
N PRO A 170 14.27 -20.40 5.99
CA PRO A 170 13.78 -21.73 5.61
C PRO A 170 13.01 -21.76 4.28
N VAL A 171 12.45 -20.61 3.87
CA VAL A 171 11.68 -20.48 2.63
C VAL A 171 12.55 -19.88 1.51
N THR A 172 13.46 -18.97 1.85
CA THR A 172 14.24 -18.21 0.88
C THR A 172 15.60 -18.83 0.59
N GLY A 173 16.12 -19.68 1.46
CA GLY A 173 17.55 -20.00 1.53
C GLY A 173 18.38 -18.79 1.98
N PRO A 174 19.70 -18.96 2.10
CA PRO A 174 20.60 -17.89 2.49
C PRO A 174 20.71 -16.83 1.38
N LYS A 175 21.09 -15.59 1.74
CA LYS A 175 21.26 -14.51 0.76
C LYS A 175 22.60 -14.57 0.02
N GLU A 176 23.67 -15.03 0.67
CA GLU A 176 25.02 -15.30 0.08
C GLU A 176 25.54 -14.23 -0.90
N GLY A 177 25.29 -12.95 -0.63
CA GLY A 177 25.69 -11.85 -1.50
C GLY A 177 24.87 -11.70 -2.79
N GLN A 178 23.86 -12.54 -3.02
CA GLN A 178 22.92 -12.39 -4.13
C GLN A 178 22.10 -11.11 -3.97
N LYS A 179 21.80 -10.48 -5.10
CA LYS A 179 20.81 -9.41 -5.19
C LYS A 179 19.42 -10.04 -5.18
N TRP A 180 18.56 -9.58 -4.27
CA TRP A 180 17.20 -10.06 -4.11
C TRP A 180 16.22 -9.05 -4.69
N ILE A 181 15.52 -9.44 -5.74
CA ILE A 181 14.54 -8.61 -6.44
C ILE A 181 13.14 -9.13 -6.13
N GLY A 182 12.28 -8.29 -5.57
CA GLY A 182 10.86 -8.60 -5.43
C GLY A 182 10.09 -8.15 -6.66
N ILE A 183 9.15 -8.96 -7.12
CA ILE A 183 8.24 -8.61 -8.22
C ILE A 183 6.81 -8.90 -7.79
N ALA A 184 5.96 -7.86 -7.77
CA ALA A 184 4.52 -7.96 -7.56
C ALA A 184 3.79 -7.58 -8.86
N PRO A 185 3.51 -8.56 -9.73
CA PRO A 185 3.12 -8.30 -11.12
C PRO A 185 1.64 -7.95 -11.28
N PHE A 186 0.85 -8.10 -10.22
CA PHE A 186 -0.59 -7.94 -10.24
C PHE A 186 -1.08 -6.68 -9.54
N ALA A 187 -2.28 -6.27 -9.94
CA ALA A 187 -3.05 -5.20 -9.35
C ALA A 187 -4.54 -5.52 -9.48
N LYS A 188 -5.38 -4.82 -8.72
CA LYS A 188 -6.83 -5.07 -8.73
C LYS A 188 -7.50 -4.87 -10.10
N HIS A 189 -6.96 -3.99 -10.94
CA HIS A 189 -7.60 -3.57 -12.19
C HIS A 189 -6.66 -3.73 -13.38
N ARG A 190 -7.18 -4.26 -14.49
CA ARG A 190 -6.42 -4.49 -15.75
C ARG A 190 -5.63 -3.26 -16.20
N GLY A 191 -6.19 -2.06 -16.09
CA GLY A 191 -5.51 -0.81 -16.44
C GLY A 191 -4.29 -0.44 -15.58
N LYS A 192 -3.96 -1.25 -14.58
CA LYS A 192 -2.77 -1.13 -13.73
C LYS A 192 -1.79 -2.29 -13.91
N ILE A 193 -2.15 -3.33 -14.65
CA ILE A 193 -1.34 -4.54 -14.79
C ILE A 193 -0.52 -4.41 -16.07
N TYR A 194 0.79 -4.26 -15.93
CA TYR A 194 1.72 -4.34 -17.07
C TYR A 194 1.56 -5.71 -17.76
N PRO A 195 1.54 -5.82 -19.10
CA PRO A 195 1.22 -7.08 -19.75
C PRO A 195 2.15 -8.20 -19.30
N LEU A 196 1.60 -9.36 -18.96
CA LEU A 196 2.36 -10.47 -18.35
C LEU A 196 3.48 -10.95 -19.28
N GLU A 197 3.25 -10.92 -20.59
CA GLU A 197 4.24 -11.24 -21.62
C GLU A 197 5.45 -10.31 -21.61
N LEU A 198 5.27 -9.05 -21.18
CA LEU A 198 6.35 -8.08 -21.04
C LEU A 198 7.00 -8.15 -19.65
N GLN A 199 6.22 -8.50 -18.62
CA GLN A 199 6.75 -8.77 -17.28
C GLN A 199 7.67 -9.99 -17.25
N GLU A 200 7.30 -11.04 -17.98
CA GLU A 200 8.12 -12.25 -18.10
C GLU A 200 9.49 -11.92 -18.71
N GLN A 201 9.57 -11.01 -19.68
CA GLN A 201 10.87 -10.60 -20.26
C GLN A 201 11.78 -9.94 -19.22
N VAL A 202 11.21 -9.12 -18.32
CA VAL A 202 11.95 -8.55 -17.19
C VAL A 202 12.41 -9.65 -16.22
N ILE A 203 11.54 -10.61 -15.92
CA ILE A 203 11.87 -11.76 -15.07
C ILE A 203 13.00 -12.59 -15.70
N ALA A 204 12.89 -12.91 -16.98
CA ALA A 204 13.87 -13.71 -17.73
C ALA A 204 15.26 -13.05 -17.70
N HIS A 205 15.32 -11.72 -17.89
CA HIS A 205 16.56 -10.95 -17.82
C HIS A 205 17.27 -11.13 -16.48
N PHE A 206 16.56 -10.91 -15.38
CA PHE A 206 17.14 -11.03 -14.04
C PHE A 206 17.39 -12.48 -13.63
N ALA A 207 16.55 -13.41 -14.07
CA ALA A 207 16.70 -14.83 -13.79
C ALA A 207 17.93 -15.45 -14.46
N ALA A 208 18.41 -14.87 -15.57
CA ALA A 208 19.61 -15.32 -16.28
C ALA A 208 20.90 -15.04 -15.50
N ASN A 209 20.89 -14.15 -14.50
CA ASN A 209 22.05 -13.85 -13.68
C ASN A 209 22.05 -14.73 -12.40
N PRO A 210 23.04 -15.63 -12.20
CA PRO A 210 23.11 -16.51 -11.03
C PRO A 210 23.31 -15.76 -9.70
N GLN A 211 23.77 -14.51 -9.75
CA GLN A 211 23.91 -13.64 -8.57
C GLN A 211 22.61 -12.92 -8.21
N VAL A 212 21.52 -13.17 -8.93
CA VAL A 212 20.20 -12.57 -8.68
C VAL A 212 19.21 -13.65 -8.32
N LYS A 213 18.38 -13.35 -7.31
CA LYS A 213 17.23 -14.16 -6.93
C LYS A 213 15.98 -13.33 -7.01
N VAL A 214 14.96 -13.87 -7.67
CA VAL A 214 13.69 -13.16 -7.88
C VAL A 214 12.61 -13.78 -7.01
N PHE A 215 11.90 -12.95 -6.24
CA PHE A 215 10.77 -13.37 -5.40
C PHE A 215 9.47 -12.81 -5.97
N LEU A 216 8.50 -13.68 -6.27
CA LEU A 216 7.19 -13.28 -6.78
C LEU A 216 6.19 -13.11 -5.64
N PHE A 217 5.60 -11.93 -5.55
CA PHE A 217 4.59 -11.57 -4.54
C PHE A 217 3.22 -11.45 -5.20
N GLY A 218 2.23 -12.10 -4.60
CA GLY A 218 0.87 -12.17 -5.11
C GLY A 218 0.00 -13.10 -4.26
N GLY A 219 -1.20 -13.39 -4.71
CA GLY A 219 -2.08 -14.35 -4.06
C GLY A 219 -3.32 -14.70 -4.86
N GLY A 220 -3.88 -15.87 -4.57
CA GLY A 220 -5.08 -16.39 -5.23
C GLY A 220 -4.76 -17.29 -6.43
N LYS A 221 -5.77 -18.04 -6.87
CA LYS A 221 -5.60 -19.14 -7.83
C LYS A 221 -5.10 -18.67 -9.21
N SER A 222 -5.67 -17.58 -9.75
CA SER A 222 -5.29 -17.08 -11.07
C SER A 222 -3.87 -16.51 -11.12
N GLU A 223 -3.39 -15.94 -10.01
CA GLU A 223 -2.02 -15.43 -9.91
C GLU A 223 -1.02 -16.59 -9.79
N GLN A 224 -1.42 -17.66 -9.09
CA GLN A 224 -0.62 -18.87 -8.93
C GLN A 224 -0.33 -19.57 -10.26
N GLU A 225 -1.32 -19.69 -11.16
CA GLU A 225 -1.11 -20.31 -12.49
C GLU A 225 0.00 -19.61 -13.31
N VAL A 226 0.05 -18.27 -13.26
CA VAL A 226 1.10 -17.49 -13.93
C VAL A 226 2.46 -17.72 -13.26
N PHE A 227 2.50 -17.77 -11.93
CA PHE A 227 3.74 -17.99 -11.20
C PHE A 227 4.29 -19.39 -11.43
N ASP A 228 3.43 -20.40 -11.44
CA ASP A 228 3.80 -21.79 -11.69
C ASP A 228 4.45 -21.94 -13.09
N ALA A 229 3.92 -21.24 -14.10
CA ALA A 229 4.52 -21.20 -15.42
C ALA A 229 5.92 -20.55 -15.43
N TRP A 230 6.12 -19.44 -14.70
CA TRP A 230 7.41 -18.77 -14.64
C TRP A 230 8.45 -19.53 -13.82
N ILE A 231 8.10 -20.09 -12.67
CA ILE A 231 9.06 -20.85 -11.84
C ILE A 231 9.49 -22.16 -12.53
N ALA A 232 8.62 -22.77 -13.35
CA ALA A 232 8.98 -23.94 -14.14
C ALA A 232 10.04 -23.62 -15.22
N LYS A 233 10.06 -22.37 -15.71
CA LYS A 233 10.99 -21.91 -16.75
C LYS A 233 12.28 -21.30 -16.17
N TYR A 234 12.23 -20.72 -14.98
CA TYR A 234 13.31 -19.94 -14.40
C TYR A 234 13.62 -20.41 -12.95
N PRO A 235 14.60 -21.31 -12.76
CA PRO A 235 14.88 -21.91 -11.44
C PRO A 235 15.29 -20.92 -10.33
N SER A 236 15.83 -19.75 -10.68
CA SER A 236 16.19 -18.68 -9.74
C SER A 236 15.00 -17.83 -9.27
N VAL A 237 13.80 -18.08 -9.81
CA VAL A 237 12.56 -17.38 -9.47
C VAL A 237 11.78 -18.21 -8.46
N VAL A 238 11.34 -17.57 -7.37
CA VAL A 238 10.62 -18.24 -6.29
C VAL A 238 9.28 -17.56 -6.05
N SER A 239 8.18 -18.32 -6.19
CA SER A 239 6.84 -17.88 -5.77
C SER A 239 6.72 -17.88 -4.24
N MET A 240 6.23 -16.77 -3.67
CA MET A 240 5.93 -16.63 -2.24
C MET A 240 4.47 -16.96 -1.89
N ILE A 241 3.63 -17.27 -2.88
CA ILE A 241 2.21 -17.60 -2.63
C ILE A 241 2.12 -18.79 -1.67
N GLY A 242 1.40 -18.60 -0.56
CA GLY A 242 1.16 -19.64 0.43
C GLY A 242 2.37 -20.01 1.30
N LYS A 243 3.53 -19.39 1.11
CA LYS A 243 4.76 -19.71 1.87
C LYS A 243 4.99 -18.81 3.08
N LEU A 244 4.52 -17.57 3.02
CA LEU A 244 4.70 -16.56 4.06
C LEU A 244 3.34 -15.95 4.45
N ASN A 245 3.23 -15.53 5.71
CA ASN A 245 2.12 -14.68 6.14
C ASN A 245 2.54 -13.21 6.01
N MET A 246 1.60 -12.27 6.14
CA MET A 246 1.86 -10.84 5.92
C MET A 246 3.04 -10.29 6.73
N ARG A 247 3.25 -10.77 7.96
CA ARG A 247 4.38 -10.34 8.81
C ARG A 247 5.71 -10.82 8.23
N THR A 248 5.80 -12.10 7.89
CA THR A 248 7.02 -12.67 7.32
C THR A 248 7.25 -12.24 5.86
N GLU A 249 6.19 -11.87 5.14
CA GLU A 249 6.28 -11.24 3.82
C GLU A 249 6.89 -9.83 3.90
N LEU A 250 6.46 -8.99 4.86
CA LEU A 250 7.10 -7.70 5.13
C LEU A 250 8.56 -7.86 5.57
N ASN A 251 8.84 -8.89 6.37
CA ASN A 251 10.21 -9.24 6.76
C ASN A 251 11.05 -9.53 5.51
N LEU A 252 10.60 -10.42 4.62
CA LEU A 252 11.26 -10.67 3.34
C LEU A 252 11.44 -9.39 2.51
N MET A 253 10.40 -8.56 2.40
CA MET A 253 10.49 -7.28 1.68
C MET A 253 11.61 -6.39 2.21
N SER A 254 11.88 -6.39 3.52
CA SER A 254 12.97 -5.58 4.13
C SER A 254 14.38 -6.06 3.73
N HIS A 255 14.51 -7.29 3.24
CA HIS A 255 15.77 -7.87 2.78
C HIS A 255 15.99 -7.76 1.26
N LEU A 256 14.97 -7.33 0.51
CA LEU A 256 15.09 -7.06 -0.92
C LEU A 256 16.01 -5.86 -1.18
N ASP A 257 16.69 -5.89 -2.32
CA ASP A 257 17.46 -4.76 -2.82
C ASP A 257 16.58 -3.79 -3.61
N VAL A 258 15.50 -4.30 -4.20
CA VAL A 258 14.49 -3.51 -4.94
C VAL A 258 13.19 -4.28 -5.09
N MET A 259 12.07 -3.56 -5.15
CA MET A 259 10.77 -4.10 -5.50
C MET A 259 10.27 -3.50 -6.82
N LEU A 260 9.96 -4.35 -7.80
CA LEU A 260 9.15 -4.01 -8.95
C LEU A 260 7.68 -4.27 -8.62
N SER A 261 6.82 -3.26 -8.77
CA SER A 261 5.40 -3.41 -8.53
C SER A 261 4.55 -2.60 -9.50
N MET A 262 3.29 -2.99 -9.65
CA MET A 262 2.27 -2.12 -10.23
C MET A 262 1.89 -0.99 -9.24
N ASP A 263 1.06 -0.05 -9.67
CA ASP A 263 0.29 0.82 -8.76
C ASP A 263 -0.71 -0.03 -7.94
N SER A 264 -0.20 -0.75 -6.93
CA SER A 264 -0.90 -1.75 -6.13
C SER A 264 -0.48 -1.72 -4.65
N ALA A 265 -1.04 -2.63 -3.84
CA ALA A 265 -0.75 -2.67 -2.40
C ALA A 265 0.72 -2.97 -2.10
N ASN A 266 1.37 -3.83 -2.89
CA ASN A 266 2.76 -4.24 -2.65
C ASN A 266 3.75 -3.07 -2.79
N MET A 267 3.49 -2.10 -3.67
CA MET A 267 4.26 -0.85 -3.73
C MET A 267 4.25 -0.13 -2.38
N HIS A 268 3.09 -0.05 -1.72
CA HIS A 268 2.98 0.59 -0.40
C HIS A 268 3.66 -0.23 0.68
N LEU A 269 3.48 -1.56 0.69
CA LEU A 269 4.11 -2.46 1.67
C LEU A 269 5.64 -2.40 1.60
N ALA A 270 6.21 -2.49 0.40
CA ALA A 270 7.65 -2.35 0.18
C ALA A 270 8.19 -0.98 0.64
N SER A 271 7.41 0.10 0.44
CA SER A 271 7.79 1.43 0.92
C SER A 271 7.78 1.54 2.46
N LEU A 272 7.00 0.71 3.17
CA LEU A 272 6.97 0.72 4.64
C LEU A 272 8.20 0.09 5.28
N VAL A 273 8.92 -0.74 4.53
CA VAL A 273 10.16 -1.38 4.99
C VAL A 273 11.41 -0.69 4.43
N ASN A 274 11.24 0.51 3.87
CA ASN A 274 12.29 1.40 3.40
C ASN A 274 13.23 0.79 2.33
N ILE A 275 12.67 0.01 1.40
CA ILE A 275 13.42 -0.46 0.22
C ILE A 275 13.06 0.34 -1.04
N PRO A 276 13.97 0.46 -2.02
CA PRO A 276 13.68 1.09 -3.30
C PRO A 276 12.51 0.40 -4.03
N VAL A 277 11.56 1.18 -4.54
CA VAL A 277 10.41 0.67 -5.31
C VAL A 277 10.38 1.25 -6.72
N VAL A 278 10.56 0.38 -7.72
CA VAL A 278 10.26 0.67 -9.12
C VAL A 278 8.78 0.37 -9.36
N SER A 279 8.00 1.39 -9.72
CA SER A 279 6.54 1.23 -9.90
C SER A 279 6.10 1.51 -11.32
N ILE A 280 5.27 0.65 -11.89
CA ILE A 280 4.71 0.81 -13.24
C ILE A 280 3.30 1.42 -13.17
N TRP A 281 3.07 2.48 -13.95
CA TRP A 281 1.83 3.25 -13.95
C TRP A 281 1.21 3.35 -15.35
N GLY A 282 0.12 2.60 -15.56
CA GLY A 282 -0.67 2.61 -16.79
C GLY A 282 -1.78 3.66 -16.81
N ALA A 283 -3.03 3.20 -16.68
CA ALA A 283 -4.24 4.03 -16.72
C ALA A 283 -4.34 5.06 -15.59
N THR A 284 -3.55 4.87 -14.51
CA THR A 284 -3.43 5.76 -13.35
C THR A 284 -2.17 6.64 -13.44
N HIS A 285 -2.08 7.62 -12.55
CA HIS A 285 -0.96 8.57 -12.51
C HIS A 285 -0.52 8.85 -11.07
N PRO A 286 0.79 8.98 -10.79
CA PRO A 286 1.32 9.35 -9.47
C PRO A 286 0.68 10.61 -8.88
N TYR A 287 0.34 11.58 -9.72
CA TYR A 287 -0.35 12.83 -9.35
C TYR A 287 -1.71 12.63 -8.68
N ALA A 288 -2.29 11.43 -8.70
CA ALA A 288 -3.48 11.12 -7.91
C ALA A 288 -3.21 11.13 -6.38
N GLY A 289 -1.94 11.20 -5.96
CA GLY A 289 -1.54 11.30 -4.55
C GLY A 289 -1.39 9.94 -3.87
N PHE A 290 -1.11 8.88 -4.64
CA PHE A 290 -1.01 7.50 -4.18
C PHE A 290 0.39 6.89 -4.32
N MET A 291 1.44 7.70 -4.45
CA MET A 291 2.81 7.15 -4.41
C MET A 291 3.11 6.48 -3.07
N GLY A 292 4.06 5.54 -3.08
CA GLY A 292 4.62 4.93 -1.88
C GLY A 292 5.24 5.96 -0.93
N TRP A 293 5.40 5.59 0.34
CA TRP A 293 6.06 6.46 1.32
C TRP A 293 7.50 6.74 0.90
N LYS A 294 7.87 8.03 0.79
CA LYS A 294 9.19 8.50 0.33
C LYS A 294 9.70 7.87 -0.98
N GLN A 295 8.81 7.27 -1.78
CA GLN A 295 9.18 6.72 -3.07
C GLN A 295 9.64 7.83 -4.00
N LEU A 296 10.80 7.65 -4.64
CA LEU A 296 11.36 8.64 -5.53
C LEU A 296 10.60 8.67 -6.87
N PRO A 297 10.19 9.86 -7.38
CA PRO A 297 9.52 9.99 -8.68
C PRO A 297 10.29 9.40 -9.86
N VAL A 298 11.64 9.45 -9.81
CA VAL A 298 12.51 8.87 -10.84
C VAL A 298 12.34 7.34 -10.97
N ASN A 299 11.88 6.66 -9.92
CA ASN A 299 11.63 5.22 -9.93
C ASN A 299 10.22 4.86 -10.46
N THR A 300 9.48 5.83 -11.01
CA THR A 300 8.22 5.55 -11.71
C THR A 300 8.49 5.23 -13.18
N VAL A 301 7.95 4.10 -13.65
CA VAL A 301 7.88 3.73 -15.07
C VAL A 301 6.51 4.12 -15.58
N GLN A 302 6.47 5.00 -16.57
CA GLN A 302 5.25 5.49 -17.17
C GLN A 302 5.55 6.12 -18.52
N LEU A 303 4.53 6.21 -19.36
CA LEU A 303 4.58 6.98 -20.60
C LEU A 303 3.84 8.30 -20.43
N ASP A 304 4.31 9.31 -21.17
CA ASP A 304 3.59 10.55 -21.36
C ASP A 304 2.63 10.40 -22.55
N LEU A 305 1.34 10.40 -22.24
CA LEU A 305 0.27 10.22 -23.22
C LEU A 305 -0.88 11.15 -22.85
N SER A 306 -1.40 11.90 -23.82
CA SER A 306 -2.49 12.87 -23.60
C SER A 306 -3.76 12.26 -23.00
N CYS A 307 -4.05 10.99 -23.29
CA CYS A 307 -5.20 10.28 -22.73
C CYS A 307 -5.03 9.90 -21.25
N ARG A 308 -3.82 9.96 -20.69
CA ARG A 308 -3.47 9.47 -19.36
C ARG A 308 -3.49 10.60 -18.32
N PRO A 309 -3.93 10.33 -17.08
CA PRO A 309 -4.66 9.15 -16.65
C PRO A 309 -6.11 9.17 -17.14
N CYS A 310 -6.64 8.02 -17.54
CA CYS A 310 -8.06 7.86 -17.85
C CYS A 310 -8.88 7.43 -16.61
N SER A 311 -8.19 6.97 -15.55
CA SER A 311 -8.82 6.55 -14.30
C SER A 311 -7.98 6.90 -13.07
N VAL A 312 -8.65 7.21 -11.96
CA VAL A 312 -7.98 7.49 -10.68
C VAL A 312 -7.47 6.20 -10.03
N TYR A 313 -8.22 5.10 -10.16
CA TYR A 313 -7.90 3.82 -9.54
C TYR A 313 -7.75 2.69 -10.56
N GLY A 314 -7.73 2.98 -11.86
CA GLY A 314 -7.59 1.97 -12.93
C GLY A 314 -8.86 1.17 -13.24
N GLN A 315 -9.97 1.45 -12.55
CA GLN A 315 -11.23 0.71 -12.66
C GLN A 315 -12.09 1.07 -13.89
N LYS A 316 -11.68 2.06 -14.69
CA LYS A 316 -12.40 2.45 -15.90
C LYS A 316 -11.70 1.83 -17.12
N PRO A 317 -12.45 1.41 -18.14
CA PRO A 317 -11.87 0.97 -19.40
C PRO A 317 -10.94 2.03 -20.02
N CYS A 318 -9.89 1.59 -20.72
CA CYS A 318 -9.03 2.48 -21.48
C CYS A 318 -9.82 3.18 -22.60
N TRP A 319 -9.69 4.50 -22.73
CA TRP A 319 -10.38 5.24 -23.78
C TRP A 319 -9.88 4.92 -25.19
N ARG A 320 -8.60 4.58 -25.33
CA ARG A 320 -8.01 4.14 -26.61
C ARG A 320 -8.31 2.66 -26.93
N GLY A 321 -8.72 1.87 -25.92
CA GLY A 321 -8.91 0.42 -26.05
C GLY A 321 -7.62 -0.41 -26.09
N ASP A 322 -6.50 0.17 -26.53
CA ASP A 322 -5.22 -0.52 -26.75
C ASP A 322 -4.35 -0.68 -25.48
N TYR A 323 -4.61 0.10 -24.43
CA TYR A 323 -3.73 0.20 -23.25
C TYR A 323 -2.27 0.55 -23.61
N ALA A 324 -2.04 1.41 -24.60
CA ALA A 324 -0.72 1.88 -25.01
C ALA A 324 0.15 2.38 -23.84
N CYS A 325 -0.46 3.01 -22.82
CA CYS A 325 0.21 3.41 -21.58
C CYS A 325 0.90 2.28 -20.80
N LEU A 326 0.63 1.02 -21.15
CA LEU A 326 1.23 -0.18 -20.59
C LEU A 326 1.92 -1.02 -21.66
N ARG A 327 1.31 -1.19 -22.85
CA ARG A 327 1.86 -2.03 -23.92
C ARG A 327 3.09 -1.43 -24.60
N ASP A 328 3.21 -0.10 -24.62
CA ASP A 328 4.33 0.58 -25.29
C ASP A 328 5.50 0.84 -24.32
N ILE A 329 5.34 0.53 -23.02
CA ILE A 329 6.47 0.49 -22.08
C ILE A 329 7.31 -0.71 -22.48
N LYS A 330 8.57 -0.47 -22.86
CA LYS A 330 9.47 -1.56 -23.24
C LYS A 330 10.09 -2.21 -22.00
N PRO A 331 10.27 -3.55 -21.96
CA PRO A 331 10.92 -4.23 -20.83
C PRO A 331 12.29 -3.64 -20.47
N GLU A 332 13.06 -3.17 -21.45
CA GLU A 332 14.38 -2.57 -21.25
C GLU A 332 14.31 -1.29 -20.39
N GLN A 333 13.22 -0.54 -20.46
CA GLN A 333 13.01 0.64 -19.62
C GLN A 333 12.82 0.26 -18.14
N VAL A 334 12.20 -0.89 -17.89
CA VAL A 334 11.99 -1.42 -16.53
C VAL A 334 13.30 -2.00 -16.01
N ILE A 335 13.99 -2.80 -16.83
CA ILE A 335 15.28 -3.41 -16.53
C ILE A 335 16.30 -2.33 -16.17
N ALA A 336 16.49 -1.32 -17.02
CA ALA A 336 17.47 -0.26 -16.79
C ALA A 336 17.23 0.51 -15.48
N LYS A 337 15.96 0.69 -15.08
CA LYS A 337 15.64 1.32 -13.78
C LYS A 337 16.00 0.43 -12.59
N ILE A 338 15.79 -0.88 -12.72
CA ILE A 338 16.13 -1.84 -11.67
C ILE A 338 17.65 -1.93 -11.54
N GLU A 339 18.36 -2.06 -12.67
CA GLU A 339 19.84 -2.11 -12.70
C GLU A 339 20.46 -0.83 -12.14
N GLY A 340 19.91 0.35 -12.43
CA GLY A 340 20.37 1.61 -11.84
C GLY A 340 20.20 1.72 -10.32
N ILE A 341 19.49 0.77 -9.68
CA ILE A 341 19.34 0.68 -8.22
C ILE A 341 20.22 -0.43 -7.64
N VAL A 342 20.29 -1.60 -8.30
CA VAL A 342 20.96 -2.79 -7.73
C VAL A 342 22.40 -2.99 -8.20
N GLY A 343 22.76 -2.37 -9.32
CA GLY A 343 24.07 -2.45 -9.98
C GLY A 343 25.17 -1.63 -9.34
#